data_AF-A0A3M8F3Z2-F1
#
_entry.id   AF-A0A3M8F3Z2-F1
#
_cell.length_a   1.000
_cell.length_b   1.000
_cell.length_c   1.000
_cell.angle_alpha   90.00
_cell.angle_beta   90.00
_cell.angle_gamma   90.00
#
_symmetry.space_group_name_H-M   'P 1'
#
loop_
_entity.id
_entity.type
_entity.pdbx_description
1 polymer ?
#
loop_
_entity_poly.entity_id
_entity_poly.type
_entity_poly.pdbx_seq_one_letter_code
_entity_poly.pdbx_strand_id
1 'polypeptide(L)'
;MPEFSDVPCGMDVQESIMSKETKNGFLVDVRMVKHKRQYEAALFLNGKYKPGPGIPRPLDNPSGDTTHWMGVRPSVGLTYEEAHNIISEVKAQNDLHRIQFTDSWGRDIL
;
A
#
# COMPACT_ATOMS: atom_id res chain seq x y z
N MET A 1 15.78 11.90 5.30
CA MET A 1 14.56 11.11 5.01
C MET A 1 13.82 11.81 3.89
N PRO A 2 13.30 11.13 2.85
CA PRO A 2 12.43 11.80 1.89
C PRO A 2 11.26 12.40 2.67
N GLU A 3 11.00 13.69 2.44
CA GLU A 3 9.92 14.41 3.09
C GLU A 3 8.60 13.92 2.47
N PHE A 4 7.81 13.17 3.23
CA PHE A 4 6.50 12.73 2.78
C PHE A 4 5.51 13.88 2.85
N SER A 5 4.79 14.11 1.76
CA SER A 5 3.79 15.18 1.66
C SER A 5 2.37 14.62 1.56
N ASP A 6 1.39 15.44 1.95
CA ASP A 6 -0.05 15.14 1.92
C ASP A 6 -0.46 13.91 2.76
N VAL A 7 0.36 13.52 3.74
CA VAL A 7 0.03 12.46 4.68
C VAL A 7 -1.11 12.94 5.59
N PRO A 8 -2.23 12.19 5.70
CA PRO A 8 -3.32 12.56 6.58
C PRO A 8 -2.88 12.68 8.04
N CYS A 9 -3.50 13.62 8.77
CA CYS A 9 -3.25 13.74 10.21
C CYS A 9 -3.62 12.43 10.93
N GLY A 10 -2.72 11.96 11.81
CA GLY A 10 -2.90 10.70 12.54
C GLY A 10 -2.46 9.44 11.79
N MET A 11 -1.81 9.59 10.63
CA MET A 11 -1.08 8.52 9.95
C MET A 11 0.42 8.65 10.26
N ASP A 12 0.98 7.63 10.89
CA ASP A 12 2.41 7.55 11.20
C ASP A 12 3.13 6.68 10.15
N VAL A 13 4.06 7.29 9.40
CA VAL A 13 4.76 6.63 8.29
C VAL A 13 6.00 5.94 8.79
N GLN A 14 6.12 4.65 8.49
CA GLN A 14 7.19 3.78 8.97
C GLN A 14 8.08 3.32 7.80
N GLU A 15 8.60 2.10 7.89
CA GLU A 15 9.53 1.53 6.93
C GLU A 15 8.93 1.31 5.54
N SER A 16 9.80 1.33 4.53
CA SER A 16 9.43 1.00 3.16
C SER A 16 9.30 -0.52 3.04
N ILE A 17 8.18 -0.97 2.47
CA ILE A 17 7.91 -2.38 2.16
C ILE A 17 8.42 -2.70 0.75
N MET A 18 8.25 -1.75 -0.17
CA MET A 18 8.68 -1.88 -1.57
C MET A 18 8.93 -0.49 -2.14
N SER A 19 9.96 -0.37 -2.96
CA SER A 19 10.21 0.81 -3.79
C SER A 19 10.57 0.38 -5.20
N LYS A 20 9.96 1.02 -6.20
CA LYS A 20 10.28 0.80 -7.62
C LYS A 20 10.17 2.09 -8.42
N GLU A 21 10.94 2.17 -9.49
CA GLU A 21 10.80 3.23 -10.48
C GLU A 21 9.96 2.72 -11.64
N THR A 22 8.92 3.47 -12.01
CA THR A 22 8.12 3.18 -13.20
C THR A 22 8.86 3.62 -14.45
N LYS A 23 8.51 3.05 -15.61
CA LYS A 23 9.07 3.44 -16.92
C LYS A 23 8.91 4.93 -17.24
N ASN A 24 7.95 5.61 -16.60
CA ASN A 24 7.67 7.03 -16.78
C ASN A 24 8.45 7.91 -15.78
N GLY A 25 9.40 7.36 -15.03
CA GLY A 25 10.25 8.09 -14.08
C GLY A 25 9.58 8.42 -12.74
N PHE A 26 8.39 7.88 -12.46
CA PHE A 26 7.79 8.01 -11.12
C PHE A 26 8.38 6.98 -10.17
N LEU A 27 8.85 7.43 -9.02
CA LEU A 27 9.18 6.61 -7.87
C LEU A 27 7.89 6.21 -7.15
N VAL A 28 7.60 4.91 -7.16
CA VAL A 28 6.54 4.27 -6.39
C VAL A 28 7.16 3.74 -5.11
N ASP A 29 6.73 4.25 -3.97
CA ASP A 29 7.14 3.75 -2.65
C ASP A 29 5.89 3.30 -1.90
N VAL A 30 5.86 2.04 -1.49
CA VAL A 30 4.81 1.48 -0.63
C VAL A 30 5.40 1.33 0.76
N ARG A 31 4.79 2.01 1.73
CA ARG A 31 5.29 2.05 3.11
C ARG A 31 4.30 1.49 4.09
N MET A 32 4.83 0.89 5.14
CA MET A 32 4.06 0.58 6.32
C MET A 32 3.64 1.88 6.99
N VAL A 33 2.37 1.98 7.37
CA VAL A 33 1.84 3.09 8.14
C VAL A 33 1.00 2.58 9.29
N LYS A 34 1.04 3.28 10.42
CA LYS A 34 0.08 3.08 11.51
C LYS A 34 -1.03 4.10 11.38
N HIS A 35 -2.24 3.64 11.13
CA HIS A 35 -3.41 4.48 10.90
C HIS A 35 -4.64 3.86 11.58
N LYS A 36 -5.42 4.68 12.30
CA LYS A 36 -6.63 4.24 13.03
C LYS A 36 -6.45 2.96 13.86
N ARG A 37 -5.31 2.84 14.55
CA ARG A 37 -4.91 1.73 15.44
C ARG A 37 -4.54 0.41 14.75
N GLN A 38 -4.38 0.39 13.43
CA GLN A 38 -3.88 -0.76 12.69
C GLN A 38 -2.70 -0.39 11.80
N TYR A 39 -2.00 -1.42 11.34
CA TYR A 39 -0.96 -1.29 10.33
C TYR A 39 -1.59 -1.44 8.94
N GLU A 40 -1.25 -0.55 8.04
CA GLU A 40 -1.72 -0.51 6.64
C GLU A 40 -0.51 -0.26 5.72
N ALA A 41 -0.65 -0.58 4.45
CA ALA A 41 0.23 -0.11 3.39
C ALA A 41 -0.29 1.20 2.81
N ALA A 42 0.57 2.21 2.73
CA ALA A 42 0.29 3.48 2.06
C ALA A 42 1.16 3.63 0.80
N LEU A 43 0.55 4.16 -0.26
CA LEU A 43 1.22 4.44 -1.52
C LEU A 43 1.75 5.89 -1.54
N PHE A 44 3.00 6.04 -1.93
CA PHE A 44 3.63 7.32 -2.21
C PHE A 44 4.14 7.33 -3.66
N LEU A 45 3.83 8.41 -4.37
CA LEU A 45 4.36 8.67 -5.70
C LEU A 45 5.24 9.91 -5.65
N ASN A 46 6.54 9.76 -5.91
CA ASN A 46 7.54 10.81 -5.75
C ASN A 46 7.46 11.48 -4.36
N GLY A 47 7.30 10.67 -3.30
CA GLY A 47 7.17 11.15 -1.92
C GLY A 47 5.81 11.77 -1.54
N LYS A 48 4.86 11.88 -2.48
CA LYS A 48 3.50 12.38 -2.21
C LYS A 48 2.53 11.24 -1.92
N TYR A 49 1.86 11.28 -0.77
CA TYR A 49 0.83 10.32 -0.38
C TYR A 49 -0.28 10.23 -1.42
N LYS A 50 -0.75 9.01 -1.68
CA LYS A 50 -1.90 8.73 -2.53
C LYS A 50 -2.96 7.96 -1.74
N PRO A 51 -4.21 8.45 -1.69
CA PRO A 51 -5.29 7.74 -1.02
C PRO A 51 -5.59 6.44 -1.78
N GLY A 52 -5.91 5.39 -1.02
CA GLY A 52 -6.18 4.06 -1.55
C GLY A 52 -6.37 3.04 -0.44
N PRO A 53 -6.62 1.77 -0.83
CA PRO A 53 -6.79 0.67 0.11
C PRO A 53 -5.53 0.45 0.95
N GLY A 54 -5.71 0.02 2.20
CA GLY A 54 -4.62 -0.27 3.14
C GLY A 54 -3.85 -1.56 2.82
N ILE A 55 -4.24 -2.29 1.78
CA ILE A 55 -3.51 -3.41 1.18
C ILE A 55 -3.79 -3.42 -0.34
N PRO A 56 -2.90 -4.02 -1.15
CA PRO A 56 -3.16 -4.26 -2.57
C PRO A 56 -4.50 -4.95 -2.83
N ARG A 57 -5.16 -4.54 -3.90
CA ARG A 57 -6.43 -5.12 -4.36
C ARG A 57 -6.23 -5.87 -5.66
N PRO A 58 -6.88 -7.02 -5.88
CA PRO A 58 -6.86 -7.66 -7.18
C PRO A 58 -7.51 -6.74 -8.22
N LEU A 59 -7.00 -6.80 -9.45
CA LEU A 59 -7.67 -6.23 -10.61
C LEU A 59 -8.77 -7.17 -11.08
N ASP A 60 -9.91 -6.62 -11.49
CA ASP A 60 -10.99 -7.41 -12.10
C ASP A 60 -10.54 -8.11 -13.39
N ASN A 61 -9.67 -7.43 -14.15
CA ASN A 61 -9.07 -7.95 -15.38
C ASN A 61 -7.55 -7.74 -15.32
N PRO A 62 -6.78 -8.72 -14.80
CA PRO A 62 -5.32 -8.69 -14.84
C PRO A 62 -4.79 -8.53 -16.27
N SER A 63 -3.70 -7.80 -16.43
CA SER A 63 -3.09 -7.53 -17.74
C SER A 63 -1.57 -7.64 -17.67
N GLY A 64 -1.00 -8.50 -18.53
CA GLY A 64 0.41 -8.87 -18.45
C GLY A 64 0.75 -9.40 -17.05
N ASP A 65 1.80 -8.85 -16.45
CA ASP A 65 2.21 -9.22 -15.09
C ASP A 65 1.44 -8.46 -13.99
N THR A 66 0.60 -7.50 -14.37
CA THR A 66 -0.13 -6.67 -13.42
C THR A 66 -1.42 -7.38 -12.99
N THR A 67 -1.48 -7.81 -11.74
CA THR A 67 -2.60 -8.57 -11.17
C THR A 67 -3.32 -7.83 -10.06
N HIS A 68 -2.65 -6.88 -9.43
CA HIS A 68 -3.17 -6.09 -8.33
C HIS A 68 -2.97 -4.60 -8.57
N TRP A 69 -3.64 -3.79 -7.77
CA TRP A 69 -3.52 -2.35 -7.78
C TRP A 69 -3.50 -1.76 -6.38
N MET A 70 -2.90 -0.58 -6.26
CA MET A 70 -2.97 0.29 -5.09
C MET A 70 -3.15 1.75 -5.52
N GLY A 71 -3.79 2.55 -4.66
CA GLY A 71 -4.08 3.96 -4.93
C GLY A 71 -5.27 4.17 -5.87
N VAL A 72 -6.01 5.25 -5.65
CA VAL A 72 -7.21 5.57 -6.44
C VAL A 72 -6.85 6.31 -7.73
N ARG A 73 -6.18 7.47 -7.64
CA ARG A 73 -5.75 8.29 -8.79
C ARG A 73 -4.48 9.10 -8.45
N PRO A 74 -3.31 8.78 -9.03
CA PRO A 74 -3.06 7.65 -9.92
C PRO A 74 -3.21 6.32 -9.19
N SER A 75 -3.65 5.29 -9.91
CA SER A 75 -3.53 3.91 -9.46
C SER A 75 -2.21 3.32 -9.96
N VAL A 76 -1.61 2.46 -9.15
CA VAL A 76 -0.36 1.77 -9.47
C VAL A 76 -0.64 0.29 -9.60
N GLY A 77 -0.25 -0.26 -10.75
CA GLY A 77 -0.27 -1.70 -11.00
C GLY A 77 0.85 -2.42 -10.26
N LEU A 78 0.50 -3.55 -9.65
CA LEU A 78 1.40 -4.43 -8.92
C LEU A 78 1.37 -5.84 -9.52
N THR A 79 2.53 -6.50 -9.52
CA THR A 79 2.61 -7.92 -9.79
C THR A 79 2.03 -8.74 -8.64
N TYR A 80 1.81 -10.03 -8.87
CA TYR A 80 1.33 -10.92 -7.82
C TYR A 80 2.30 -10.98 -6.64
N GLU A 81 3.60 -11.12 -6.92
CA GLU A 81 4.66 -11.20 -5.91
C GLU A 81 4.76 -9.89 -5.11
N GLU A 82 4.72 -8.75 -5.80
CA GLU A 82 4.71 -7.42 -5.20
C GLU A 82 3.53 -7.25 -4.23
N ALA A 83 2.33 -7.61 -4.69
CA ALA A 83 1.13 -7.51 -3.87
C ALA A 83 1.15 -8.47 -2.68
N HIS A 84 1.60 -9.71 -2.89
CA HIS A 84 1.70 -10.71 -1.86
C HIS A 84 2.71 -10.32 -0.77
N ASN A 85 3.85 -9.76 -1.16
CA ASN A 85 4.84 -9.23 -0.23
C ASN A 85 4.24 -8.14 0.67
N ILE A 86 3.57 -7.15 0.07
CA ILE A 86 2.91 -6.07 0.84
C ILE A 86 1.87 -6.63 1.81
N ILE A 87 1.01 -7.55 1.34
CA ILE A 87 -0.02 -8.16 2.18
C ILE A 87 0.62 -8.92 3.35
N SER A 88 1.68 -9.69 3.08
CA SER A 88 2.39 -10.47 4.10
C SER A 88 2.99 -9.57 5.18
N GLU A 89 3.67 -8.49 4.80
CA GLU A 89 4.28 -7.56 5.75
C GLU A 89 3.22 -6.85 6.61
N VAL A 90 2.14 -6.37 5.99
CA VAL A 90 1.02 -5.74 6.73
C VAL A 90 0.39 -6.72 7.70
N LYS A 91 0.13 -7.96 7.28
CA LYS A 91 -0.42 -9.00 8.16
C LYS A 91 0.54 -9.34 9.30
N ALA A 92 1.82 -9.56 9.00
CA ALA A 92 2.83 -9.88 10.01
C ALA A 92 2.94 -8.79 11.08
N GLN A 93 2.92 -7.51 10.70
CA GLN A 93 2.97 -6.41 11.66
C GLN A 93 1.70 -6.31 12.51
N ASN A 94 0.52 -6.50 11.92
CA ASN A 94 -0.73 -6.54 12.68
C ASN A 94 -0.77 -7.73 13.65
N ASP A 95 -0.36 -8.92 13.20
CA ASP A 95 -0.32 -10.14 14.01
C ASP A 95 0.66 -10.01 15.19
N LEU A 96 1.86 -9.47 14.94
CA LEU A 96 2.87 -9.19 15.97
C LEU A 96 2.31 -8.31 17.10
N HIS A 97 1.47 -7.33 16.74
CA HIS A 97 0.86 -6.40 17.67
C HIS A 97 -0.54 -6.83 18.15
N ARG A 98 -0.99 -8.03 17.76
CA ARG A 98 -2.33 -8.58 18.06
C ARG A 98 -3.47 -7.63 17.67
N ILE A 99 -3.32 -6.97 16.53
CA ILE A 99 -4.32 -6.08 15.96
C ILE A 99 -5.10 -6.85 14.88
N GLN A 100 -6.42 -6.84 14.99
CA GLN A 100 -7.27 -7.38 13.92
C GLN A 100 -7.39 -6.34 12.80
N PHE A 101 -6.80 -6.64 11.65
CA PHE A 101 -6.91 -5.79 10.47
C PHE A 101 -8.37 -5.68 10.02
N THR A 102 -8.84 -4.45 9.89
CA THR A 102 -10.18 -4.11 9.42
C THR A 102 -10.06 -3.36 8.11
N ASP A 103 -10.57 -3.96 7.06
CA ASP A 103 -10.52 -3.38 5.73
C ASP A 103 -11.71 -2.44 5.49
N SER A 104 -11.43 -1.14 5.42
CA SER A 104 -12.45 -0.10 5.25
C SER A 104 -12.73 0.28 3.79
N TRP A 105 -12.05 -0.32 2.82
CA TRP A 105 -12.18 0.03 1.39
C TRP A 105 -13.10 -0.90 0.57
N GLY A 106 -13.56 -2.04 1.14
CA GLY A 106 -14.55 -2.99 0.57
C GLY A 106 -14.12 -3.76 -0.70
N ARG A 107 -14.74 -4.87 -1.16
CA ARG A 107 -15.54 -5.94 -0.49
C ARG A 107 -14.59 -6.90 0.24
N ASP A 108 -15.07 -7.57 1.28
CA ASP A 108 -14.33 -8.58 2.05
C ASP A 108 -13.49 -9.50 1.13
N ILE A 109 -12.17 -9.40 1.24
CA ILE A 109 -11.24 -10.45 0.80
C ILE A 109 -10.71 -11.06 2.09
N LEU A 110 -11.57 -11.85 2.74
CA LEU A 110 -11.17 -12.86 3.72
C LEU A 110 -10.95 -14.18 3.00
#